data_AF-A0A2W5YN94-F1
#
_entry.id   AF-A0A2W5YN94-F1
#
_cell.length_a   1.000
_cell.length_b   1.000
_cell.length_c   1.000
_cell.angle_alpha   90.00
_cell.angle_beta   90.00
_cell.angle_gamma   90.00
#
_symmetry.space_group_name_H-M   'P 1'
#
loop_
_entity.id
_entity.type
_entity.pdbx_description
1 polymer ?
#
loop_
_entity_poly.entity_id
_entity_poly.type
_entity_poly.pdbx_seq_one_letter_code
_entity_poly.pdbx_strand_id
1 'polypeptide(L)'
;MKSVLFVCTGNICRSPMAEGLFRRLLGNRKDIEIASAGVHAVRGQAPSLHAINVCEEEGVDIRQLRSQPLTATLIERATHIFAMTGAHVETIHMLFPNGAEKTFLLREFEEPGMTVWRDVPDPIGCSRDVYSVCAATIKNALPTVLAFVEQSELAVPAKARGGGTSSFSMADQPNDTTTGSGSANTLGAMGGGLSKVDPEIFEAVVAEEKRQRENIELIASENFTSRAVMEAQGSVLTNKYAEGYPGKRWYGGCENVDTVEQLAIDRAKKIFGCEHVNVQPHSGAQANMAVYFAMLKPGDKILAMNLAHGGHLTHGHPANFSGKFYQVAQYGVSAETEQIDYDALQKQAEEVRPVMITAGASAYPRIIDFPRLRQIADSVGALLFIDMAHISGLVAGGQHPSPIEHAQFVTTTTHKSLRGPRGGIVMCQAQFAKQIDGTVFPGVQGGPLMHVIAAKAVCFHEALQPQFRDYQRQVVVNAKALAAGLAKHGYRIVSGGTDNHLMLVDLRPKDINGKQAQELLDLAGITVNKNGIPFDTYPIFKPGGIRIGTPAVTTRGMREEEMLDIADLINDVLNRRDDPAAADEIRGKVRELTSRFPLPS
;
A
#
# COMPACT_ATOMS: atom_id res chain seq x y z
N MET A 1 -41.50 18.93 24.14
CA MET A 1 -41.72 17.49 23.88
C MET A 1 -40.58 17.04 22.98
N LYS A 2 -39.85 15.99 23.34
CA LYS A 2 -38.75 15.48 22.51
C LYS A 2 -39.34 14.62 21.39
N SER A 3 -38.72 14.63 20.21
CA SER A 3 -39.18 13.85 19.06
C SER A 3 -38.01 13.03 18.51
N VAL A 4 -38.16 11.72 18.54
CA VAL A 4 -37.16 10.75 18.09
C VAL A 4 -37.58 10.18 16.75
N LEU A 5 -36.69 10.27 15.76
CA LEU A 5 -36.91 9.75 14.41
C LEU A 5 -35.89 8.66 14.08
N PHE A 6 -36.35 7.45 13.81
CA PHE A 6 -35.50 6.36 13.32
C PHE A 6 -35.49 6.31 11.79
N VAL A 7 -34.31 6.24 11.17
CA VAL A 7 -34.16 6.30 9.70
C VAL A 7 -33.42 5.10 9.15
N CYS A 8 -34.02 4.40 8.19
CA CYS A 8 -33.35 3.36 7.39
C CYS A 8 -33.59 3.57 5.88
N THR A 9 -33.34 2.55 5.05
CA THR A 9 -33.49 2.69 3.59
C THR A 9 -34.96 2.74 3.18
N GLY A 10 -35.70 1.65 3.35
CA GLY A 10 -37.08 1.49 2.85
C GLY A 10 -38.19 1.70 3.89
N ASN A 11 -37.86 1.89 5.18
CA ASN A 11 -38.82 2.02 6.28
C ASN A 11 -39.82 0.86 6.41
N ILE A 12 -39.38 -0.37 6.14
CA ILE A 12 -40.18 -1.59 6.27
C ILE A 12 -39.52 -2.68 7.13
N CYS A 13 -38.24 -2.54 7.49
CA CYS A 13 -37.50 -3.50 8.30
C CYS A 13 -36.90 -2.82 9.55
N ARG A 14 -35.70 -2.23 9.42
CA ARG A 14 -34.91 -1.70 10.53
C ARG A 14 -35.58 -0.57 11.32
N SER A 15 -36.00 0.52 10.66
CA SER A 15 -36.57 1.67 11.39
C SER A 15 -37.95 1.43 12.02
N PRO A 16 -38.86 0.61 11.44
CA PRO A 16 -40.07 0.16 12.15
C PRO A 16 -39.77 -0.73 13.38
N MET A 17 -38.78 -1.63 13.30
CA MET A 17 -38.37 -2.42 14.47
C MET A 17 -37.83 -1.52 15.58
N ALA A 18 -36.98 -0.54 15.25
CA ALA A 18 -36.48 0.43 16.21
C ALA A 18 -37.59 1.26 16.85
N GLU A 19 -38.54 1.77 16.06
CA GLU A 19 -39.71 2.50 16.58
C GLU A 19 -40.53 1.65 17.55
N GLY A 20 -40.84 0.40 17.20
CA GLY A 20 -41.62 -0.50 18.04
C GLY A 20 -40.91 -0.84 19.35
N LEU A 21 -39.65 -1.27 19.27
CA LEU A 21 -38.85 -1.63 20.44
C LEU A 21 -38.62 -0.42 21.36
N PHE A 22 -38.43 0.77 20.79
CA PHE A 22 -38.26 1.99 21.58
C PHE A 22 -39.57 2.44 22.25
N ARG A 23 -40.73 2.29 21.58
CA ARG A 23 -42.04 2.52 22.21
C ARG A 23 -42.27 1.61 23.41
N ARG A 24 -41.91 0.33 23.31
CA ARG A 24 -41.97 -0.60 24.44
C ARG A 24 -41.06 -0.16 25.58
N LEU A 25 -39.84 0.29 25.28
CA LEU A 25 -38.90 0.80 26.27
C LEU A 25 -39.44 2.04 27.00
N LEU A 26 -40.17 2.93 26.31
CA LEU A 26 -40.80 4.11 26.91
C LEU A 26 -42.03 3.81 27.78
N GLY A 27 -42.73 2.70 27.53
CA GLY A 27 -43.99 2.38 28.19
C GLY A 27 -45.08 3.44 27.94
N ASN A 28 -45.71 3.94 29.01
CA ASN A 28 -46.83 4.90 28.93
C ASN A 28 -46.39 6.38 28.89
N ARG A 29 -45.09 6.66 28.69
CA ARG A 29 -44.57 8.02 28.64
C ARG A 29 -45.09 8.78 27.41
N LYS A 30 -45.42 10.06 27.61
CA LYS A 30 -45.97 10.95 26.57
C LYS A 30 -45.10 12.17 26.29
N ASP A 31 -43.96 12.28 26.96
CA ASP A 31 -43.01 13.40 26.84
C ASP A 31 -42.04 13.24 25.66
N ILE A 32 -41.94 12.03 25.09
CA ILE A 32 -41.16 11.68 23.90
C ILE A 32 -42.09 11.13 22.82
N GLU A 33 -42.12 11.79 21.67
CA GLU A 33 -42.80 11.30 20.47
C GLU A 33 -41.83 10.47 19.62
N ILE A 34 -42.30 9.39 19.01
CA ILE A 34 -41.48 8.47 18.22
C ILE A 34 -42.10 8.27 16.84
N ALA A 35 -41.26 8.40 15.81
CA ALA A 35 -41.59 8.06 14.43
C ALA A 35 -40.43 7.32 13.75
N SER A 36 -40.72 6.69 12.61
CA SER A 36 -39.72 6.15 11.69
C SER A 36 -39.97 6.61 10.26
N ALA A 37 -38.90 6.68 9.47
CA ALA A 37 -38.92 7.04 8.06
C ALA A 37 -37.82 6.31 7.29
N GLY A 38 -37.78 6.50 5.97
CA GLY A 38 -36.72 5.96 5.13
C GLY A 38 -36.28 6.89 4.01
N VAL A 39 -34.98 6.88 3.73
CA VAL A 39 -34.39 7.77 2.71
C VAL A 39 -34.89 7.46 1.30
N HIS A 40 -35.26 6.20 1.02
CA HIS A 40 -35.81 5.72 -0.25
C HIS A 40 -37.13 4.95 -0.04
N ALA A 41 -37.92 5.33 0.97
CA ALA A 41 -39.15 4.62 1.28
C ALA A 41 -40.29 4.95 0.30
N VAL A 42 -40.96 3.90 -0.20
CA VAL A 42 -42.26 4.03 -0.87
C VAL A 42 -43.32 4.20 0.22
N ARG A 43 -44.20 5.21 0.11
CA ARG A 43 -45.21 5.50 1.13
C ARG A 43 -46.27 4.38 1.23
N GLY A 44 -46.63 3.98 2.44
CA GLY A 44 -47.81 3.16 2.73
C GLY A 44 -47.59 1.65 2.75
N GLN A 45 -46.36 1.16 2.62
CA GLN A 45 -46.06 -0.27 2.74
C GLN A 45 -46.10 -0.70 4.21
N ALA A 46 -46.58 -1.92 4.45
CA ALA A 46 -46.51 -2.54 5.78
C ALA A 46 -45.06 -2.99 6.08
N PRO A 47 -44.66 -3.09 7.35
CA PRO A 47 -43.40 -3.72 7.71
C PRO A 47 -43.34 -5.15 7.17
N SER A 48 -42.13 -5.62 6.87
CA SER A 48 -41.91 -7.01 6.43
C SER A 48 -42.43 -8.00 7.47
N LEU A 49 -42.91 -9.16 7.01
CA LEU A 49 -43.46 -10.20 7.89
C LEU A 49 -42.43 -10.68 8.92
N HIS A 50 -41.15 -10.80 8.53
CA HIS A 50 -40.08 -11.16 9.46
C HIS A 50 -39.83 -10.09 10.53
N ALA A 51 -39.87 -8.80 10.19
CA ALA A 51 -39.78 -7.72 11.18
C ALA A 51 -40.96 -7.73 12.16
N ILE A 52 -42.17 -8.01 11.67
CA ILE A 52 -43.38 -8.15 12.49
C ILE A 52 -43.19 -9.31 13.49
N ASN A 53 -42.85 -10.50 13.00
CA ASN A 53 -42.72 -11.69 13.83
C ASN A 53 -41.64 -11.54 14.92
N VAL A 54 -40.47 -10.98 14.57
CA VAL A 54 -39.38 -10.78 15.53
C VAL A 54 -39.74 -9.73 16.59
N CYS A 55 -40.45 -8.66 16.22
CA CYS A 55 -40.96 -7.70 17.20
C CYS A 55 -42.03 -8.31 18.12
N GLU A 56 -42.89 -9.19 17.60
CA GLU A 56 -43.92 -9.87 18.40
C GLU A 56 -43.33 -10.79 19.47
N GLU A 57 -42.23 -11.47 19.18
CA GLU A 57 -41.49 -12.28 20.15
C GLU A 57 -40.89 -11.41 21.27
N GLU A 58 -40.53 -10.18 20.93
CA GLU A 58 -40.15 -9.13 21.87
C GLU A 58 -41.37 -8.42 22.49
N GLY A 59 -42.58 -8.95 22.26
CA GLY A 59 -43.87 -8.46 22.75
C GLY A 59 -44.21 -7.04 22.28
N VAL A 60 -43.92 -6.72 21.02
CA VAL A 60 -44.23 -5.46 20.36
C VAL A 60 -45.00 -5.73 19.07
N ASP A 61 -46.16 -5.09 18.90
CA ASP A 61 -46.89 -5.12 17.62
C ASP A 61 -46.55 -3.89 16.77
N ILE A 62 -45.93 -4.11 15.61
CA ILE A 62 -45.62 -3.07 14.62
C ILE A 62 -46.49 -3.12 13.35
N ARG A 63 -47.50 -4.01 13.27
CA ARG A 63 -48.30 -4.26 12.05
C ARG A 63 -49.04 -3.02 11.53
N GLN A 64 -49.32 -2.07 12.41
CA GLN A 64 -50.02 -0.83 12.07
C GLN A 64 -49.09 0.27 11.54
N LEU A 65 -47.77 0.12 11.67
CA LEU A 65 -46.83 1.07 11.10
C LEU A 65 -46.92 1.04 9.56
N ARG A 66 -46.68 2.18 8.93
CA ARG A 66 -46.67 2.31 7.48
C ARG A 66 -45.43 3.08 7.07
N SER A 67 -44.76 2.59 6.04
CA SER A 67 -43.57 3.24 5.53
C SER A 67 -43.87 4.67 5.06
N GLN A 68 -42.95 5.59 5.31
CA GLN A 68 -43.02 6.96 4.83
C GLN A 68 -41.64 7.46 4.39
N PRO A 69 -41.56 8.23 3.29
CA PRO A 69 -40.32 8.85 2.88
C PRO A 69 -39.88 9.87 3.93
N LEU A 70 -38.57 9.99 4.10
CA LEU A 70 -37.97 11.05 4.89
C LEU A 70 -38.26 12.41 4.24
N THR A 71 -38.75 13.36 5.02
CA THR A 71 -39.12 14.71 4.54
C THR A 71 -38.51 15.80 5.41
N ALA A 72 -38.38 17.01 4.86
CA ALA A 72 -37.91 18.17 5.62
C ALA A 72 -38.75 18.42 6.88
N THR A 73 -40.08 18.22 6.81
CA THR A 73 -40.97 18.37 7.98
C THR A 73 -40.66 17.36 9.09
N LEU A 74 -40.34 16.11 8.73
CA LEU A 74 -39.93 15.10 9.73
C LEU A 74 -38.58 15.45 10.35
N ILE A 75 -37.64 15.94 9.55
CA ILE A 75 -36.34 16.41 10.03
C ILE A 75 -36.50 17.61 10.96
N GLU A 76 -37.28 18.61 10.59
CA GLU A 76 -37.51 19.81 11.39
C GLU A 76 -38.15 19.48 12.74
N ARG A 77 -39.15 18.60 12.74
CA ARG A 77 -39.86 18.17 13.95
C ARG A 77 -39.00 17.31 14.89
N ALA A 78 -38.11 16.48 14.33
CA ALA A 78 -37.26 15.62 15.14
C ALA A 78 -36.29 16.44 15.99
N THR A 79 -36.19 16.12 17.28
CA THR A 79 -35.12 16.64 18.14
C THR A 79 -33.89 15.73 18.10
N HIS A 80 -34.08 14.44 17.81
CA HIS A 80 -33.01 13.45 17.63
C HIS A 80 -33.35 12.51 16.48
N ILE A 81 -32.37 12.23 15.63
CA ILE A 81 -32.50 11.35 14.48
C ILE A 81 -31.46 10.24 14.64
N PHE A 82 -31.90 8.98 14.65
CA PHE A 82 -31.02 7.81 14.73
C PHE A 82 -31.08 7.03 13.43
N ALA A 83 -29.98 7.07 12.69
CA ALA A 83 -29.84 6.41 11.41
C ALA A 83 -29.26 5.01 11.58
N MET A 84 -29.65 4.08 10.69
CA MET A 84 -29.21 2.69 10.77
C MET A 84 -27.81 2.45 10.21
N THR A 85 -27.29 3.33 9.34
CA THR A 85 -25.97 3.19 8.72
C THR A 85 -25.31 4.55 8.51
N GLY A 86 -23.99 4.58 8.36
CA GLY A 86 -23.25 5.80 7.99
C GLY A 86 -23.78 6.43 6.69
N ALA A 87 -24.09 5.60 5.69
CA ALA A 87 -24.69 6.08 4.44
C ALA A 87 -26.04 6.79 4.64
N HIS A 88 -26.86 6.37 5.62
CA HIS A 88 -28.09 7.08 5.96
C HIS A 88 -27.79 8.44 6.61
N VAL A 89 -26.80 8.52 7.49
CA VAL A 89 -26.34 9.79 8.10
C VAL A 89 -25.90 10.76 7.02
N GLU A 90 -25.04 10.31 6.10
CA GLU A 90 -24.56 11.11 4.96
C GLU A 90 -25.72 11.56 4.07
N THR A 91 -26.68 10.67 3.77
CA THR A 91 -27.86 11.02 2.96
C THR A 91 -28.71 12.09 3.65
N ILE A 92 -28.90 11.99 4.98
CA ILE A 92 -29.63 13.02 5.74
C ILE A 92 -28.86 14.35 5.72
N HIS A 93 -27.54 14.33 5.91
CA HIS A 93 -26.70 15.54 5.89
C HIS A 93 -26.72 16.23 4.52
N MET A 94 -26.70 15.44 3.44
CA MET A 94 -26.73 15.94 2.08
C MET A 94 -28.09 16.53 1.70
N LEU A 95 -29.19 15.84 2.02
CA LEU A 95 -30.54 16.25 1.62
C LEU A 95 -31.17 17.27 2.57
N PHE A 96 -30.80 17.23 3.85
CA PHE A 96 -31.34 18.08 4.91
C PHE A 96 -30.24 18.58 5.85
N PRO A 97 -29.42 19.57 5.44
CA PRO A 97 -28.27 20.04 6.23
C PRO A 97 -28.62 20.51 7.65
N ASN A 98 -29.82 21.03 7.86
CA ASN A 98 -30.34 21.42 9.18
C ASN A 98 -30.63 20.24 10.13
N GLY A 99 -30.65 19.01 9.62
CA GLY A 99 -30.75 17.79 10.41
C GLY A 99 -29.41 17.26 10.92
N ALA A 100 -28.28 17.79 10.42
CA ALA A 100 -26.97 17.18 10.64
C ALA A 100 -26.55 17.12 12.11
N GLU A 101 -26.71 18.22 12.84
CA GLU A 101 -26.31 18.36 14.26
C GLU A 101 -27.13 17.48 15.22
N LYS A 102 -28.25 16.94 14.74
CA LYS A 102 -29.17 16.08 15.51
C LYS A 102 -29.32 14.69 14.91
N THR A 103 -28.42 14.29 14.01
CA THR A 103 -28.39 12.97 13.39
C THR A 103 -27.21 12.16 13.90
N PHE A 104 -27.50 10.98 14.44
CA PHE A 104 -26.54 10.07 15.04
C PHE A 104 -26.66 8.68 14.44
N LEU A 105 -25.60 7.89 14.51
CA LEU A 105 -25.63 6.50 14.09
C LEU A 105 -26.09 5.64 15.28
N LEU A 106 -27.12 4.79 15.09
CA LEU A 106 -27.77 4.09 16.20
C LEU A 106 -26.78 3.29 17.07
N ARG A 107 -25.82 2.61 16.45
CA ARG A 107 -24.89 1.73 17.19
C ARG A 107 -23.70 2.48 17.80
N GLU A 108 -23.64 3.82 17.71
CA GLU A 108 -22.75 4.62 18.55
C GLU A 108 -23.12 4.57 20.03
N PHE A 109 -24.34 4.12 20.32
CA PHE A 109 -24.90 4.00 21.66
C PHE A 109 -24.83 2.56 22.20
N GLU A 110 -24.12 1.65 21.53
CA GLU A 110 -23.73 0.35 22.10
C GLU A 110 -22.51 0.51 23.03
N GLU A 111 -22.29 -0.44 23.94
CA GLU A 111 -21.13 -0.41 24.83
C GLU A 111 -19.79 -0.35 24.04
N PRO A 112 -18.87 0.56 24.41
CA PRO A 112 -17.56 0.67 23.77
C PRO A 112 -16.81 -0.68 23.75
N GLY A 113 -16.38 -1.12 22.57
CA GLY A 113 -15.60 -2.35 22.40
C GLY A 113 -16.38 -3.55 21.86
N MET A 114 -17.70 -3.46 21.72
CA MET A 114 -18.52 -4.58 21.22
C MET A 114 -18.32 -4.87 19.71
N THR A 115 -18.15 -3.86 18.85
CA THR A 115 -17.82 -4.06 17.43
C THR A 115 -17.10 -2.85 16.78
N VAL A 116 -16.28 -3.09 15.76
CA VAL A 116 -15.65 -2.05 14.90
C VAL A 116 -16.57 -1.53 13.79
N TRP A 117 -17.62 -2.29 13.45
CA TRP A 117 -18.63 -1.93 12.45
C TRP A 117 -19.86 -1.33 13.12
N ARG A 118 -20.14 -0.05 12.88
CA ARG A 118 -21.22 0.70 13.58
C ARG A 118 -22.56 0.76 12.82
N ASP A 119 -22.66 0.08 11.68
CA ASP A 119 -23.90 -0.02 10.92
C ASP A 119 -24.80 -1.14 11.45
N VAL A 120 -26.11 -0.94 11.38
CA VAL A 120 -27.13 -1.99 11.54
C VAL A 120 -27.32 -2.66 10.16
N PRO A 121 -26.90 -3.92 10.00
CA PRO A 121 -26.99 -4.64 8.73
C PRO A 121 -28.43 -4.68 8.21
N ASP A 122 -28.62 -4.60 6.88
CA ASP A 122 -29.95 -4.64 6.29
C ASP A 122 -30.47 -6.08 6.18
N PRO A 123 -31.56 -6.46 6.88
CA PRO A 123 -32.06 -7.82 6.82
C PRO A 123 -32.99 -8.06 5.61
N ILE A 124 -33.21 -7.06 4.75
CA ILE A 124 -34.16 -7.18 3.63
C ILE A 124 -33.84 -8.37 2.73
N GLY A 125 -34.87 -9.16 2.39
CA GLY A 125 -34.73 -10.37 1.56
C GLY A 125 -33.99 -11.55 2.22
N CYS A 126 -33.51 -11.41 3.46
CA CYS A 126 -32.78 -12.46 4.17
C CYS A 126 -33.71 -13.36 5.00
N SER A 127 -33.14 -14.42 5.60
CA SER A 127 -33.86 -15.34 6.49
C SER A 127 -34.33 -14.64 7.78
N ARG A 128 -35.32 -15.24 8.46
CA ARG A 128 -35.82 -14.75 9.76
C ARG A 128 -34.70 -14.57 10.79
N ASP A 129 -33.72 -15.45 10.84
CA ASP A 129 -32.65 -15.37 11.85
C ASP A 129 -31.80 -14.10 11.69
N VAL A 130 -31.63 -13.60 10.46
CA VAL A 130 -30.98 -12.32 10.19
C VAL A 130 -31.82 -11.15 10.73
N TYR A 131 -33.14 -11.23 10.65
CA TYR A 131 -34.04 -10.26 11.32
C TYR A 131 -33.93 -10.32 12.83
N SER A 132 -33.80 -11.52 13.43
CA SER A 132 -33.59 -11.67 14.88
C SER A 132 -32.29 -11.01 15.34
N VAL A 133 -31.19 -11.23 14.61
CA VAL A 133 -29.90 -10.58 14.90
C VAL A 133 -30.00 -9.06 14.73
N CYS A 134 -30.67 -8.60 13.67
CA CYS A 134 -30.89 -7.17 13.43
C CYS A 134 -31.70 -6.52 14.56
N ALA A 135 -32.77 -7.16 15.02
CA ALA A 135 -33.60 -6.64 16.12
C ALA A 135 -32.84 -6.62 17.44
N ALA A 136 -32.06 -7.66 17.74
CA ALA A 136 -31.19 -7.70 18.92
C ALA A 136 -30.15 -6.56 18.89
N THR A 137 -29.53 -6.33 17.74
CA THR A 137 -28.58 -5.24 17.52
C THR A 137 -29.23 -3.88 17.82
N ILE A 138 -30.40 -3.62 17.22
CA ILE A 138 -31.15 -2.38 17.47
C ILE A 138 -31.48 -2.26 18.96
N LYS A 139 -32.05 -3.30 19.56
CA LYS A 139 -32.49 -3.35 20.96
C LYS A 139 -31.35 -3.03 21.93
N ASN A 140 -30.15 -3.54 21.69
CA ASN A 140 -28.99 -3.33 22.56
C ASN A 140 -28.56 -1.86 22.65
N ALA A 141 -28.77 -1.07 21.59
CA ALA A 141 -28.45 0.36 21.59
C ALA A 141 -29.53 1.23 22.28
N LEU A 142 -30.78 0.77 22.33
CA LEU A 142 -31.92 1.59 22.74
C LEU A 142 -31.87 2.14 24.18
N PRO A 143 -31.37 1.42 25.19
CA PRO A 143 -31.25 1.97 26.55
C PRO A 143 -30.35 3.20 26.62
N THR A 144 -29.19 3.14 25.97
CA THR A 144 -28.25 4.26 25.91
C THR A 144 -28.78 5.39 25.03
N VAL A 145 -29.49 5.07 23.95
CA VAL A 145 -30.23 6.06 23.14
C VAL A 145 -31.26 6.79 24.01
N LEU A 146 -32.03 6.08 24.84
CA LEU A 146 -32.99 6.70 25.74
C LEU A 146 -32.29 7.61 26.75
N ALA A 147 -31.23 7.15 27.39
CA ALA A 147 -30.45 7.95 28.34
C ALA A 147 -29.91 9.24 27.68
N PHE A 148 -29.39 9.13 26.45
CA PHE A 148 -28.93 10.28 25.68
C PHE A 148 -30.07 11.24 25.33
N VAL A 149 -31.20 10.72 24.85
CA VAL A 149 -32.39 11.52 24.55
C VAL A 149 -32.91 12.19 25.82
N GLU A 150 -32.77 11.62 27.01
CA GLU A 150 -33.20 12.24 28.27
C GLU A 150 -32.27 13.34 28.74
N GLN A 151 -30.96 13.11 28.65
CA GLN A 151 -29.92 14.02 29.13
C GLN A 151 -29.68 15.22 28.21
N SER A 152 -30.05 15.12 26.94
CA SER A 152 -29.88 16.23 26.00
C SER A 152 -30.84 17.39 26.32
N GLU A 153 -30.31 18.60 26.40
CA GLU A 153 -31.15 19.81 26.40
C GLU A 153 -31.91 19.90 25.07
N LEU A 154 -33.12 20.47 25.08
CA LEU A 154 -33.89 20.69 23.85
C LEU A 154 -33.06 21.60 22.94
N ALA A 155 -32.52 21.07 21.84
CA ALA A 155 -31.76 21.85 20.88
C ALA A 155 -32.62 23.02 20.36
N VAL A 156 -32.27 24.24 20.76
CA VAL A 156 -32.85 25.48 20.21
C VAL A 156 -32.10 25.82 18.93
N PRO A 157 -32.76 26.22 17.83
CA PRO A 157 -32.09 26.58 16.59
C PRO A 157 -31.03 27.66 16.84
N ALA A 158 -29.78 27.37 16.49
CA ALA A 158 -28.61 28.13 16.90
C ALA A 158 -28.62 29.59 16.39
N LYS A 159 -28.39 30.55 17.30
CA LYS A 159 -27.84 31.87 16.99
C LYS A 159 -26.45 31.99 17.64
N ALA A 160 -25.46 32.19 16.78
CA ALA A 160 -24.11 32.76 16.96
C ALA A 160 -23.34 32.54 18.28
N ARG A 161 -22.19 31.85 18.10
CA ARG A 161 -21.01 31.62 18.95
C ARG A 161 -20.66 32.66 20.03
N GLY A 162 -20.12 32.17 21.15
CA GLY A 162 -19.21 32.88 22.07
C GLY A 162 -18.32 31.88 22.82
N GLY A 163 -17.00 32.13 22.87
CA GLY A 163 -15.97 31.18 23.29
C GLY A 163 -15.79 30.97 24.80
N GLY A 164 -14.87 30.06 25.15
CA GLY A 164 -14.39 29.88 26.52
C GLY A 164 -13.74 28.51 26.74
N THR A 165 -12.42 28.53 26.94
CA THR A 165 -11.51 27.43 27.30
C THR A 165 -11.69 26.92 28.74
N SER A 166 -11.51 25.62 29.02
CA SER A 166 -10.90 25.05 30.26
C SER A 166 -10.79 23.51 30.08
N SER A 167 -9.63 22.84 30.02
CA SER A 167 -8.53 22.58 30.97
C SER A 167 -8.79 21.45 31.99
N PHE A 168 -7.76 20.60 32.19
CA PHE A 168 -7.53 19.52 33.18
C PHE A 168 -8.13 18.12 32.89
N SER A 169 -7.50 17.00 33.22
CA SER A 169 -6.11 16.59 33.57
C SER A 169 -6.11 15.06 33.68
N MET A 170 -4.99 14.43 33.32
CA MET A 170 -4.73 13.00 33.56
C MET A 170 -4.46 12.74 35.04
N ALA A 171 -5.26 11.89 35.67
CA ALA A 171 -4.86 11.00 36.76
C ALA A 171 -6.03 10.05 37.05
N ASP A 172 -5.84 8.77 36.72
CA ASP A 172 -6.14 7.61 37.58
C ASP A 172 -6.23 6.34 36.73
N GLN A 173 -5.12 5.61 36.72
CA GLN A 173 -5.05 4.20 36.33
C GLN A 173 -5.07 3.37 37.61
N PRO A 174 -5.81 2.26 37.64
CA PRO A 174 -5.44 1.12 38.46
C PRO A 174 -4.85 0.00 37.60
N ASN A 175 -3.66 -0.43 37.99
CA ASN A 175 -3.08 -1.73 37.67
C ASN A 175 -4.05 -2.84 38.08
N ASP A 176 -4.16 -3.89 37.26
CA ASP A 176 -4.31 -5.24 37.82
C ASP A 176 -3.59 -6.30 36.99
N THR A 177 -2.79 -7.09 37.70
CA THR A 177 -2.02 -8.23 37.22
C THR A 177 -2.75 -9.50 37.63
N THR A 178 -3.13 -10.35 36.68
CA THR A 178 -3.36 -11.77 36.97
C THR A 178 -2.76 -12.68 35.90
N THR A 179 -1.97 -13.63 36.40
CA THR A 179 -1.25 -14.69 35.70
C THR A 179 -2.17 -15.88 35.40
N GLY A 180 -2.10 -16.42 34.18
CA GLY A 180 -2.70 -17.71 33.81
C GLY A 180 -1.94 -18.35 32.64
N SER A 181 -1.32 -19.49 32.91
CA SER A 181 -0.46 -20.28 32.02
C SER A 181 -1.23 -21.00 30.90
N GLY A 182 -0.74 -20.88 29.67
CA GLY A 182 -1.15 -21.71 28.53
C GLY A 182 -0.37 -21.34 27.27
N SER A 183 0.69 -22.09 26.98
CA SER A 183 1.52 -21.92 25.79
C SER A 183 0.84 -22.45 24.53
N ALA A 184 0.38 -21.55 23.65
CA ALA A 184 0.35 -21.73 22.19
C ALA A 184 -0.04 -20.40 21.50
N ASN A 185 0.71 -20.05 20.45
CA ASN A 185 0.51 -18.95 19.49
C ASN A 185 0.78 -17.51 19.94
N THR A 186 2.05 -17.15 19.85
CA THR A 186 2.55 -15.79 19.60
C THR A 186 2.10 -15.29 18.21
N LEU A 187 0.89 -14.76 18.13
CA LEU A 187 0.49 -13.75 17.13
C LEU A 187 -0.13 -12.59 17.90
N GLY A 188 0.74 -11.69 18.35
CA GLY A 188 0.32 -10.45 19.00
C GLY A 188 -0.46 -9.56 18.04
N ALA A 189 -1.75 -9.38 18.33
CA ALA A 189 -2.49 -8.13 18.15
C ALA A 189 -2.56 -7.49 16.75
N MET A 190 -2.68 -8.27 15.66
CA MET A 190 -3.42 -7.81 14.48
C MET A 190 -4.71 -8.63 14.38
N GLY A 191 -5.82 -7.96 14.71
CA GLY A 191 -7.07 -8.58 15.10
C GLY A 191 -7.65 -9.53 14.07
N GLY A 192 -8.33 -10.57 14.55
CA GLY A 192 -9.11 -11.53 13.74
C GLY A 192 -10.32 -10.91 13.02
N GLY A 193 -10.26 -9.62 12.68
CA GLY A 193 -11.25 -8.96 11.82
C GLY A 193 -11.23 -9.54 10.42
N LEU A 194 -10.05 -9.70 9.80
CA LEU A 194 -9.96 -10.25 8.44
C LEU A 194 -10.47 -11.70 8.38
N SER A 195 -10.02 -12.57 9.28
CA SER A 195 -10.46 -13.97 9.34
C SER A 195 -11.97 -14.15 9.60
N LYS A 196 -12.63 -13.14 10.19
CA LYS A 196 -14.09 -13.15 10.44
C LYS A 196 -14.88 -12.53 9.29
N VAL A 197 -14.37 -11.46 8.67
CA VAL A 197 -15.06 -10.71 7.62
C VAL A 197 -14.89 -11.37 6.26
N ASP A 198 -13.67 -11.86 5.96
CA ASP A 198 -13.32 -12.46 4.69
C ASP A 198 -12.30 -13.62 4.92
N PRO A 199 -12.80 -14.81 5.26
CA PRO A 199 -11.94 -15.96 5.52
C PRO A 199 -11.17 -16.42 4.28
N GLU A 200 -11.68 -16.22 3.07
CA GLU A 200 -10.99 -16.61 1.83
C GLU A 200 -9.73 -15.77 1.61
N ILE A 201 -9.82 -14.45 1.80
CA ILE A 201 -8.64 -13.58 1.75
C ILE A 201 -7.68 -13.87 2.91
N PHE A 202 -8.20 -14.16 4.10
CA PHE A 202 -7.35 -14.56 5.23
C PHE A 202 -6.53 -15.83 4.91
N GLU A 203 -7.16 -16.86 4.35
CA GLU A 203 -6.48 -18.10 3.94
C GLU A 203 -5.41 -17.84 2.88
N ALA A 204 -5.70 -16.98 1.89
CA ALA A 204 -4.72 -16.57 0.88
C ALA A 204 -3.50 -15.85 1.49
N VAL A 205 -3.73 -14.97 2.48
CA VAL A 205 -2.64 -14.28 3.21
C VAL A 205 -1.79 -15.28 3.98
N VAL A 206 -2.41 -16.23 4.70
CA VAL A 206 -1.69 -17.28 5.43
C VAL A 206 -0.89 -18.17 4.47
N ALA A 207 -1.46 -18.52 3.32
CA ALA A 207 -0.77 -19.31 2.30
C ALA A 207 0.44 -18.57 1.71
N GLU A 208 0.33 -17.27 1.46
CA GLU A 208 1.45 -16.46 0.96
C GLU A 208 2.53 -16.26 2.02
N GLU A 209 2.17 -16.05 3.29
CA GLU A 209 3.15 -16.00 4.39
C GLU A 209 3.93 -17.32 4.48
N LYS A 210 3.23 -18.45 4.37
CA LYS A 210 3.85 -19.77 4.32
C LYS A 210 4.80 -19.90 3.12
N ARG A 211 4.39 -19.46 1.93
CA ARG A 211 5.23 -19.49 0.72
C ARG A 211 6.52 -18.68 0.94
N GLN A 212 6.41 -17.43 1.39
CA GLN A 212 7.56 -16.56 1.65
C GLN A 212 8.51 -17.13 2.70
N ARG A 213 7.95 -17.81 3.72
CA ARG A 213 8.72 -18.46 4.79
C ARG A 213 9.48 -19.69 4.29
N GLU A 214 8.83 -20.52 3.47
CA GLU A 214 9.38 -21.81 3.02
C GLU A 214 10.28 -21.68 1.79
N ASN A 215 10.05 -20.69 0.93
CA ASN A 215 10.79 -20.50 -0.33
C ASN A 215 12.07 -19.65 -0.16
N ILE A 216 12.96 -19.77 -1.13
CA ILE A 216 14.13 -18.89 -1.33
C ILE A 216 13.75 -17.82 -2.35
N GLU A 217 13.57 -16.58 -1.90
CA GLU A 217 13.17 -15.46 -2.76
C GLU A 217 14.39 -14.76 -3.38
N LEU A 218 14.51 -14.85 -4.70
CA LEU A 218 15.63 -14.32 -5.48
C LEU A 218 15.21 -13.30 -6.56
N ILE A 219 13.95 -12.86 -6.57
CA ILE A 219 13.52 -11.77 -7.44
C ILE A 219 14.23 -10.48 -6.99
N ALA A 220 15.09 -9.93 -7.85
CA ALA A 220 15.95 -8.79 -7.53
C ALA A 220 15.23 -7.49 -7.15
N SER A 221 13.93 -7.40 -7.39
CA SER A 221 13.07 -6.28 -7.04
C SER A 221 12.21 -6.51 -5.80
N GLU A 222 12.30 -7.68 -5.18
CA GLU A 222 11.57 -8.02 -3.97
C GLU A 222 12.43 -7.92 -2.72
N ASN A 223 11.76 -7.77 -1.59
CA ASN A 223 12.35 -7.72 -0.28
C ASN A 223 11.25 -7.97 0.77
N PHE A 224 11.66 -8.31 1.99
CA PHE A 224 10.75 -8.38 3.13
C PHE A 224 10.83 -7.08 3.92
N THR A 225 9.74 -6.33 3.97
CA THR A 225 9.68 -5.11 4.78
C THR A 225 9.53 -5.45 6.27
N SER A 226 9.85 -4.51 7.16
CA SER A 226 9.74 -4.74 8.59
C SER A 226 8.29 -4.75 9.04
N ARG A 227 8.04 -5.36 10.21
CA ARG A 227 6.72 -5.33 10.82
C ARG A 227 6.24 -3.93 11.17
N ALA A 228 7.14 -3.06 11.62
CA ALA A 228 6.82 -1.66 11.88
C ALA A 228 6.34 -0.92 10.62
N VAL A 229 6.93 -1.20 9.45
CA VAL A 229 6.45 -0.66 8.17
C VAL A 229 5.05 -1.19 7.83
N MET A 230 4.79 -2.48 8.03
CA MET A 230 3.48 -3.09 7.80
C MET A 230 2.40 -2.52 8.75
N GLU A 231 2.72 -2.32 10.02
CA GLU A 231 1.83 -1.73 11.02
C GLU A 231 1.45 -0.28 10.67
N ALA A 232 2.42 0.53 10.24
CA ALA A 232 2.16 1.89 9.77
C ALA A 232 1.28 1.89 8.51
N GLN A 233 1.52 0.96 7.58
CA GLN A 233 0.75 0.84 6.34
C GLN A 233 -0.70 0.38 6.58
N GLY A 234 -0.94 -0.48 7.59
CA GLY A 234 -2.26 -0.95 7.98
C GLY A 234 -3.01 -0.05 8.98
N SER A 235 -2.55 1.18 9.18
CA SER A 235 -3.08 2.08 10.22
C SER A 235 -4.28 2.92 9.77
N VAL A 236 -4.90 3.61 10.74
CA VAL A 236 -6.03 4.55 10.53
C VAL A 236 -5.69 5.72 9.60
N LEU A 237 -4.42 5.95 9.29
CA LEU A 237 -3.99 6.98 8.35
C LEU A 237 -4.53 6.74 6.94
N THR A 238 -5.01 5.53 6.62
CA THR A 238 -5.73 5.25 5.37
C THR A 238 -7.03 6.03 5.23
N ASN A 239 -7.62 6.48 6.33
CA ASN A 239 -8.91 7.17 6.33
C ASN A 239 -8.78 8.67 6.02
N LYS A 240 -7.58 9.25 6.14
CA LYS A 240 -7.41 10.71 6.02
C LYS A 240 -7.14 11.15 4.60
N TYR A 241 -8.07 11.92 4.05
CA TYR A 241 -7.88 12.67 2.82
C TYR A 241 -7.10 13.98 3.11
N ALA A 242 -5.95 14.19 2.46
CA ALA A 242 -4.99 15.24 2.80
C ALA A 242 -4.35 15.93 1.58
N GLU A 243 -5.15 16.26 0.57
CA GLU A 243 -4.66 16.97 -0.63
C GLU A 243 -3.93 18.28 -0.30
N GLY A 244 -2.89 18.56 -1.08
CA GLY A 244 -1.92 19.62 -0.81
C GLY A 244 -0.67 19.08 -0.12
N TYR A 245 0.03 19.97 0.58
CA TYR A 245 1.31 19.69 1.24
C TYR A 245 1.25 20.14 2.71
N PRO A 246 2.17 19.70 3.59
CA PRO A 246 2.17 20.10 5.00
C PRO A 246 2.03 21.62 5.19
N GLY A 247 1.09 22.02 6.04
CA GLY A 247 0.74 23.42 6.30
C GLY A 247 -0.04 24.14 5.18
N LYS A 248 -0.26 23.49 4.02
CA LYS A 248 -0.98 24.02 2.85
C LYS A 248 -1.93 22.97 2.29
N ARG A 249 -2.90 22.56 3.10
CA ARG A 249 -3.90 21.54 2.76
C ARG A 249 -5.20 22.15 2.24
N TRP A 250 -5.89 21.40 1.40
CA TRP A 250 -7.25 21.75 0.93
C TRP A 250 -8.34 21.39 1.94
N TYR A 251 -8.03 20.48 2.87
CA TYR A 251 -8.97 19.96 3.87
C TYR A 251 -8.44 20.19 5.29
N GLY A 252 -9.35 20.39 6.24
CA GLY A 252 -9.03 20.46 7.68
C GLY A 252 -8.67 19.10 8.31
N GLY A 253 -8.25 19.12 9.57
CA GLY A 253 -7.91 17.93 10.37
C GLY A 253 -6.60 17.24 9.96
N CYS A 254 -5.65 17.99 9.39
CA CYS A 254 -4.42 17.44 8.83
C CYS A 254 -3.20 17.53 9.76
N GLU A 255 -3.34 18.02 10.98
CA GLU A 255 -2.24 18.28 11.92
C GLU A 255 -1.32 17.07 12.14
N ASN A 256 -1.90 15.87 12.27
CA ASN A 256 -1.15 14.64 12.49
C ASN A 256 -0.51 14.10 11.20
N VAL A 257 -1.23 14.19 10.07
CA VAL A 257 -0.70 13.73 8.77
C VAL A 257 0.38 14.67 8.23
N ASP A 258 0.32 15.96 8.55
CA ASP A 258 1.39 16.91 8.27
C ASP A 258 2.68 16.54 9.01
N THR A 259 2.57 16.15 10.28
CA THR A 259 3.71 15.65 11.05
C THR A 259 4.31 14.40 10.40
N VAL A 260 3.47 13.44 10.00
CA VAL A 260 3.88 12.20 9.34
C VAL A 260 4.60 12.48 8.02
N GLU A 261 4.04 13.33 7.17
CA GLU A 261 4.62 13.65 5.87
C GLU A 261 5.92 14.46 6.01
N GLN A 262 5.97 15.41 6.95
CA GLN A 262 7.19 16.17 7.23
C GLN A 262 8.32 15.25 7.72
N LEU A 263 8.02 14.28 8.60
CA LEU A 263 9.01 13.28 9.04
C LEU A 263 9.53 12.44 7.87
N ALA A 264 8.67 12.05 6.92
CA ALA A 264 9.09 11.32 5.73
C ALA A 264 10.03 12.18 4.86
N ILE A 265 9.69 13.45 4.66
CA ILE A 265 10.49 14.42 3.89
C ILE A 265 11.86 14.61 4.54
N ASP A 266 11.90 14.95 5.83
CA ASP A 266 13.13 15.25 6.56
C ASP A 266 14.08 14.05 6.59
N ARG A 267 13.54 12.85 6.82
CA ARG A 267 14.33 11.61 6.84
C ARG A 267 14.89 11.28 5.45
N ALA A 268 14.09 11.41 4.40
CA ALA A 268 14.57 11.20 3.03
C ALA A 268 15.66 12.19 2.65
N LYS A 269 15.51 13.48 2.98
CA LYS A 269 16.56 14.49 2.78
C LYS A 269 17.84 14.15 3.55
N LYS A 270 17.72 13.65 4.78
CA LYS A 270 18.87 13.24 5.60
C LYS A 270 19.60 12.03 5.01
N ILE A 271 18.88 11.06 4.44
CA ILE A 271 19.48 9.88 3.81
C ILE A 271 20.21 10.25 2.52
N PHE A 272 19.55 10.99 1.63
CA PHE A 272 20.03 11.18 0.27
C PHE A 272 20.77 12.49 0.04
N GLY A 273 20.72 13.44 0.97
CA GLY A 273 21.38 14.74 0.83
C GLY A 273 20.77 15.62 -0.26
N CYS A 274 19.48 15.42 -0.60
CA CYS A 274 18.80 16.18 -1.64
C CYS A 274 18.23 17.51 -1.13
N GLU A 275 18.13 18.48 -2.04
CA GLU A 275 17.60 19.81 -1.73
C GLU A 275 16.08 19.79 -1.50
N HIS A 276 15.34 19.06 -2.34
CA HIS A 276 13.91 18.83 -2.24
C HIS A 276 13.55 17.35 -2.43
N VAL A 277 12.49 16.90 -1.76
CA VAL A 277 11.90 15.58 -1.95
C VAL A 277 10.38 15.65 -1.84
N ASN A 278 9.70 15.07 -2.82
CA ASN A 278 8.28 14.79 -2.78
C ASN A 278 8.05 13.31 -2.45
N VAL A 279 7.38 13.04 -1.33
CA VAL A 279 7.14 11.68 -0.82
C VAL A 279 5.76 11.13 -1.17
N GLN A 280 4.93 11.87 -1.91
CA GLN A 280 3.56 11.49 -2.24
C GLN A 280 3.38 10.50 -3.42
N PRO A 281 4.35 10.24 -4.34
CA PRO A 281 4.11 9.31 -5.44
C PRO A 281 3.67 7.92 -4.96
N HIS A 282 2.58 7.41 -5.54
CA HIS A 282 1.99 6.12 -5.17
C HIS A 282 2.85 4.92 -5.61
N SER A 283 3.69 5.08 -6.62
CA SER A 283 4.71 4.10 -7.01
C SER A 283 5.86 4.78 -7.76
N GLY A 284 6.89 4.00 -8.14
CA GLY A 284 7.98 4.50 -8.98
C GLY A 284 7.51 4.97 -10.37
N ALA A 285 6.47 4.36 -10.94
CA ALA A 285 5.94 4.79 -12.23
C ALA A 285 5.32 6.20 -12.16
N GLN A 286 4.59 6.50 -11.09
CA GLN A 286 4.03 7.83 -10.83
C GLN A 286 5.13 8.85 -10.49
N ALA A 287 6.20 8.43 -9.80
CA ALA A 287 7.35 9.30 -9.57
C ALA A 287 8.02 9.70 -10.90
N ASN A 288 8.22 8.74 -11.81
CA ASN A 288 8.77 9.01 -13.14
C ASN A 288 7.81 9.87 -13.98
N MET A 289 6.50 9.61 -13.91
CA MET A 289 5.48 10.41 -14.57
C MET A 289 5.50 11.87 -14.13
N ALA A 290 5.68 12.13 -12.83
CA ALA A 290 5.77 13.49 -12.32
C ALA A 290 6.96 14.25 -12.90
N VAL A 291 8.14 13.62 -13.00
CA VAL A 291 9.32 14.27 -13.62
C VAL A 291 9.09 14.55 -15.09
N TYR A 292 8.61 13.56 -15.85
CA TYR A 292 8.37 13.73 -17.28
C TYR A 292 7.31 14.79 -17.58
N PHE A 293 6.18 14.79 -16.87
CA PHE A 293 5.11 15.76 -17.11
C PHE A 293 5.46 17.16 -16.62
N ALA A 294 6.33 17.28 -15.63
CA ALA A 294 6.79 18.58 -15.17
C ALA A 294 7.74 19.23 -16.18
N MET A 295 8.58 18.43 -16.84
CA MET A 295 9.72 18.95 -17.62
C MET A 295 9.57 18.83 -19.14
N LEU A 296 8.73 17.91 -19.62
CA LEU A 296 8.62 17.62 -21.05
C LEU A 296 7.22 17.88 -21.58
N LYS A 297 7.16 18.26 -22.85
CA LYS A 297 5.95 18.35 -23.65
C LYS A 297 5.81 17.09 -24.51
N PRO A 298 4.58 16.66 -24.85
CA PRO A 298 4.40 15.60 -25.85
C PRO A 298 5.15 15.94 -27.15
N GLY A 299 5.88 14.96 -27.68
CA GLY A 299 6.74 15.10 -28.86
C GLY A 299 8.19 15.46 -28.54
N ASP A 300 8.52 15.89 -27.31
CA ASP A 300 9.91 16.11 -26.92
C ASP A 300 10.73 14.82 -27.02
N LYS A 301 12.02 14.98 -27.33
CA LYS A 301 12.95 13.87 -27.47
C LYS A 301 13.55 13.47 -26.13
N ILE A 302 13.54 12.19 -25.83
CA ILE A 302 14.26 11.60 -24.69
C ILE A 302 15.27 10.57 -25.18
N LEU A 303 16.40 10.47 -24.48
CA LEU A 303 17.39 9.42 -24.69
C LEU A 303 17.43 8.53 -23.44
N ALA A 304 17.12 7.24 -23.61
CA ALA A 304 16.92 6.32 -22.48
C ALA A 304 17.59 4.95 -22.69
N MET A 305 17.82 4.21 -21.60
CA MET A 305 18.42 2.89 -21.68
C MET A 305 17.47 1.90 -22.37
N ASN A 306 17.97 1.15 -23.34
CA ASN A 306 17.21 0.09 -23.99
C ASN A 306 16.74 -0.96 -22.98
N LEU A 307 15.44 -1.31 -23.02
CA LEU A 307 14.83 -2.30 -22.13
C LEU A 307 15.52 -3.68 -22.21
N ALA A 308 15.89 -4.13 -23.41
CA ALA A 308 16.58 -5.40 -23.62
C ALA A 308 17.99 -5.41 -23.01
N HIS A 309 18.57 -4.23 -22.79
CA HIS A 309 19.91 -4.05 -22.23
C HIS A 309 19.89 -3.65 -20.76
N GLY A 310 18.73 -3.67 -20.10
CA GLY A 310 18.60 -3.46 -18.65
C GLY A 310 17.74 -2.28 -18.22
N GLY A 311 17.18 -1.51 -19.16
CA GLY A 311 16.29 -0.38 -18.88
C GLY A 311 14.97 -0.77 -18.19
N HIS A 312 14.07 0.21 -18.02
CA HIS A 312 12.74 -0.01 -17.44
C HIS A 312 11.63 0.46 -18.37
N LEU A 313 10.43 -0.11 -18.23
CA LEU A 313 9.27 0.20 -19.07
C LEU A 313 8.90 1.69 -19.08
N THR A 314 9.09 2.38 -17.96
CA THR A 314 8.77 3.82 -17.83
C THR A 314 9.81 4.73 -18.46
N HIS A 315 10.88 4.20 -19.04
CA HIS A 315 11.94 4.97 -19.68
C HIS A 315 11.74 5.05 -21.20
N GLY A 316 10.49 5.07 -21.67
CA GLY A 316 10.17 5.22 -23.09
C GLY A 316 9.72 3.94 -23.81
N HIS A 317 9.28 2.89 -23.10
CA HIS A 317 8.71 1.73 -23.79
C HIS A 317 7.41 2.12 -24.52
N PRO A 318 7.16 1.69 -25.78
CA PRO A 318 6.00 2.13 -26.56
C PRO A 318 4.63 1.86 -25.92
N ALA A 319 4.53 0.82 -25.09
CA ALA A 319 3.30 0.51 -24.35
C ALA A 319 3.05 1.43 -23.14
N ASN A 320 4.09 2.10 -22.63
CA ASN A 320 4.02 2.97 -21.46
C ASN A 320 3.71 4.43 -21.87
N PHE A 321 3.20 5.26 -20.94
CA PHE A 321 2.91 6.68 -21.22
C PHE A 321 4.14 7.43 -21.80
N SER A 322 5.33 7.11 -21.29
CA SER A 322 6.58 7.72 -21.73
C SER A 322 6.86 7.47 -23.20
N GLY A 323 6.70 6.23 -23.68
CA GLY A 323 6.86 5.91 -25.11
C GLY A 323 5.68 6.31 -25.99
N LYS A 324 4.50 6.57 -25.41
CA LYS A 324 3.34 7.09 -26.15
C LYS A 324 3.42 8.59 -26.39
N PHE A 325 4.00 9.35 -25.46
CA PHE A 325 3.97 10.80 -25.50
C PHE A 325 5.26 11.43 -26.02
N TYR A 326 6.41 10.77 -25.86
CA TYR A 326 7.72 11.34 -26.22
C TYR A 326 8.38 10.61 -27.38
N GLN A 327 9.28 11.29 -28.08
CA GLN A 327 10.13 10.66 -29.10
C GLN A 327 11.32 9.99 -28.40
N VAL A 328 11.40 8.67 -28.45
CA VAL A 328 12.38 7.90 -27.69
C VAL A 328 13.53 7.47 -28.58
N ALA A 329 14.73 7.96 -28.28
CA ALA A 329 15.99 7.37 -28.72
C ALA A 329 16.58 6.50 -27.60
N GLN A 330 17.41 5.52 -27.95
CA GLN A 330 17.93 4.55 -27.01
C GLN A 330 19.46 4.49 -27.02
N TYR A 331 20.05 4.36 -25.83
CA TYR A 331 21.43 3.88 -25.65
C TYR A 331 21.42 2.49 -25.02
N GLY A 332 22.56 1.82 -25.02
CA GLY A 332 22.66 0.46 -24.53
C GLY A 332 24.04 0.13 -24.00
N VAL A 333 24.29 -1.18 -23.89
CA VAL A 333 25.58 -1.73 -23.50
C VAL A 333 26.40 -2.13 -24.73
N SER A 334 27.72 -2.23 -24.57
CA SER A 334 28.62 -2.80 -25.59
C SER A 334 28.42 -4.31 -25.71
N ALA A 335 28.56 -4.85 -26.92
CA ALA A 335 28.54 -6.30 -27.17
C ALA A 335 29.76 -7.04 -26.60
N GLU A 336 30.85 -6.32 -26.34
CA GLU A 336 32.10 -6.91 -25.86
C GLU A 336 32.11 -7.02 -24.33
N THR A 337 31.64 -5.98 -23.64
CA THR A 337 31.72 -5.90 -22.17
C THR A 337 30.37 -6.10 -21.49
N GLU A 338 29.26 -5.96 -22.22
CA GLU A 338 27.89 -5.92 -21.68
C GLU A 338 27.71 -4.83 -20.60
N GLN A 339 28.56 -3.80 -20.63
CA GLN A 339 28.48 -2.58 -19.81
C GLN A 339 28.01 -1.40 -20.66
N ILE A 340 27.41 -0.37 -20.03
CA ILE A 340 26.94 0.83 -20.75
C ILE A 340 28.08 1.39 -21.60
N ASP A 341 27.81 1.56 -22.89
CA ASP A 341 28.75 2.17 -23.82
C ASP A 341 28.58 3.68 -23.78
N TYR A 342 29.38 4.34 -22.94
CA TYR A 342 29.28 5.79 -22.70
C TYR A 342 29.70 6.62 -23.91
N ASP A 343 30.59 6.10 -24.78
CA ASP A 343 31.03 6.82 -25.97
C ASP A 343 29.96 6.73 -27.06
N ALA A 344 29.33 5.56 -27.24
CA ALA A 344 28.14 5.44 -28.07
C ALA A 344 26.97 6.29 -27.53
N LEU A 345 26.77 6.32 -26.22
CA LEU A 345 25.77 7.19 -25.57
C LEU A 345 26.04 8.66 -25.90
N GLN A 346 27.29 9.13 -25.77
CA GLN A 346 27.66 10.50 -26.11
C GLN A 346 27.35 10.82 -27.57
N LYS A 347 27.78 9.98 -28.50
CA LYS A 347 27.50 10.17 -29.93
C LYS A 347 25.99 10.24 -30.20
N GLN A 348 25.21 9.33 -29.60
CA GLN A 348 23.74 9.36 -29.71
C GLN A 348 23.14 10.63 -29.13
N ALA A 349 23.64 11.13 -27.99
CA ALA A 349 23.17 12.39 -27.41
C ALA A 349 23.43 13.58 -28.35
N GLU A 350 24.61 13.63 -28.97
CA GLU A 350 25.01 14.69 -29.91
C GLU A 350 24.15 14.70 -31.19
N GLU A 351 23.82 13.51 -31.70
CA GLU A 351 22.98 13.30 -32.89
C GLU A 351 21.50 13.60 -32.60
N VAL A 352 20.95 13.06 -31.50
CA VAL A 352 19.53 13.14 -31.17
C VAL A 352 19.15 14.52 -30.64
N ARG A 353 20.07 15.15 -29.88
CA ARG A 353 19.84 16.37 -29.09
C ARG A 353 18.57 16.24 -28.22
N PRO A 354 18.54 15.29 -27.27
CA PRO A 354 17.38 15.07 -26.43
C PRO A 354 17.16 16.24 -25.46
N VAL A 355 15.90 16.49 -25.08
CA VAL A 355 15.60 17.42 -23.98
C VAL A 355 16.00 16.81 -22.63
N MET A 356 15.92 15.48 -22.53
CA MET A 356 16.24 14.74 -21.31
C MET A 356 16.96 13.43 -21.61
N ILE A 357 18.02 13.17 -20.88
CA ILE A 357 18.64 11.85 -20.77
C ILE A 357 18.09 11.18 -19.53
N THR A 358 17.44 10.03 -19.70
CA THR A 358 16.97 9.18 -18.60
C THR A 358 17.94 8.01 -18.41
N ALA A 359 18.44 7.84 -17.19
CA ALA A 359 19.25 6.68 -16.82
C ALA A 359 18.77 6.04 -15.53
N GLY A 360 19.22 4.80 -15.30
CA GLY A 360 18.63 3.92 -14.30
C GLY A 360 18.27 2.58 -14.93
N ALA A 361 18.39 1.50 -14.16
CA ALA A 361 18.27 0.15 -14.70
C ALA A 361 17.49 -0.77 -13.77
N SER A 362 16.74 -1.69 -14.38
CA SER A 362 16.09 -2.81 -13.69
C SER A 362 16.95 -4.08 -13.72
N ALA A 363 17.80 -4.22 -14.72
CA ALA A 363 18.57 -5.42 -14.99
C ALA A 363 19.97 -5.07 -15.51
N TYR A 364 20.74 -4.36 -14.69
CA TYR A 364 22.14 -4.01 -14.98
C TYR A 364 23.00 -4.29 -13.74
N PRO A 365 23.95 -5.23 -13.78
CA PRO A 365 24.67 -5.70 -12.61
C PRO A 365 25.91 -4.86 -12.25
N ARG A 366 26.16 -3.74 -12.93
CA ARG A 366 27.36 -2.91 -12.75
C ARG A 366 27.03 -1.54 -12.18
N ILE A 367 28.06 -0.86 -11.69
CA ILE A 367 27.97 0.54 -11.28
C ILE A 367 27.68 1.40 -12.52
N ILE A 368 26.79 2.38 -12.35
CA ILE A 368 26.52 3.40 -13.35
C ILE A 368 27.40 4.63 -13.05
N ASP A 369 28.18 5.07 -14.03
CA ASP A 369 28.98 6.29 -13.98
C ASP A 369 28.09 7.54 -14.14
N PHE A 370 27.58 8.04 -13.02
CA PHE A 370 26.75 9.26 -12.97
C PHE A 370 27.53 10.53 -13.35
N PRO A 371 28.80 10.74 -12.93
CA PRO A 371 29.61 11.85 -13.43
C PRO A 371 29.70 11.88 -14.96
N ARG A 372 29.93 10.74 -15.61
CA ARG A 372 30.00 10.65 -17.08
C ARG A 372 28.66 10.96 -17.73
N LEU A 373 27.54 10.46 -17.18
CA LEU A 373 26.20 10.82 -17.65
C LEU A 373 25.93 12.33 -17.55
N ARG A 374 26.36 12.97 -16.45
CA ARG A 374 26.25 14.42 -16.26
C ARG A 374 27.02 15.17 -17.35
N GLN A 375 28.27 14.78 -17.62
CA GLN A 375 29.08 15.39 -18.66
C GLN A 375 28.42 15.31 -20.04
N ILE A 376 27.83 14.16 -20.37
CA ILE A 376 27.13 13.95 -21.65
C ILE A 376 25.85 14.79 -21.73
N ALA A 377 25.06 14.83 -20.65
CA ALA A 377 23.86 15.66 -20.61
C ALA A 377 24.21 17.14 -20.83
N ASP A 378 25.26 17.63 -20.17
CA ASP A 378 25.71 19.02 -20.29
C ASP A 378 26.24 19.38 -21.68
N SER A 379 26.96 18.46 -22.35
CA SER A 379 27.52 18.73 -23.68
C SER A 379 26.45 19.00 -24.75
N VAL A 380 25.23 18.50 -24.54
CA VAL A 380 24.10 18.69 -25.45
C VAL A 380 22.98 19.57 -24.89
N GLY A 381 23.11 20.04 -23.65
CA GLY A 381 22.13 20.87 -22.96
C GLY A 381 20.87 20.12 -22.50
N ALA A 382 20.95 18.81 -22.27
CA ALA A 382 19.85 17.99 -21.80
C ALA A 382 19.73 18.01 -20.27
N LEU A 383 18.51 17.83 -19.77
CA LEU A 383 18.28 17.49 -18.36
C LEU A 383 18.73 16.04 -18.08
N LEU A 384 19.37 15.81 -16.94
CA LEU A 384 19.66 14.46 -16.48
C LEU A 384 18.62 14.01 -15.44
N PHE A 385 17.96 12.90 -15.75
CA PHE A 385 16.99 12.25 -14.88
C PHE A 385 17.47 10.83 -14.56
N ILE A 386 17.68 10.52 -13.28
CA ILE A 386 18.10 9.20 -12.80
C ILE A 386 16.97 8.48 -12.04
N ASP A 387 16.61 7.28 -12.46
CA ASP A 387 15.77 6.35 -11.70
C ASP A 387 16.66 5.34 -10.97
N MET A 388 16.82 5.51 -9.66
CA MET A 388 17.66 4.65 -8.82
C MET A 388 16.87 3.55 -8.10
N ALA A 389 15.65 3.22 -8.56
CA ALA A 389 14.72 2.33 -7.88
C ALA A 389 15.32 1.02 -7.33
N HIS A 390 16.20 0.39 -8.10
CA HIS A 390 16.84 -0.88 -7.76
C HIS A 390 17.96 -0.73 -6.73
N ILE A 391 18.68 0.39 -6.74
CA ILE A 391 19.90 0.61 -5.95
C ILE A 391 19.72 1.61 -4.80
N SER A 392 18.51 2.13 -4.57
CA SER A 392 18.28 3.17 -3.56
C SER A 392 18.67 2.79 -2.14
N GLY A 393 18.49 1.51 -1.75
CA GLY A 393 19.02 1.00 -0.48
C GLY A 393 20.55 1.01 -0.45
N LEU A 394 21.19 0.61 -1.55
CA LEU A 394 22.65 0.56 -1.67
C LEU A 394 23.23 1.98 -1.63
N VAL A 395 22.59 2.96 -2.29
CA VAL A 395 22.96 4.37 -2.20
C VAL A 395 22.82 4.87 -0.76
N ALA A 396 21.68 4.61 -0.11
CA ALA A 396 21.46 4.99 1.29
C ALA A 396 22.49 4.35 2.25
N GLY A 397 22.91 3.11 1.99
CA GLY A 397 23.92 2.39 2.76
C GLY A 397 25.37 2.66 2.33
N GLY A 398 25.61 3.54 1.36
CA GLY A 398 26.94 3.87 0.85
C GLY A 398 27.66 2.74 0.12
N GLN A 399 26.92 1.78 -0.44
CA GLN A 399 27.44 0.63 -1.22
C GLN A 399 27.32 0.82 -2.73
N HIS A 400 26.75 1.94 -3.18
CA HIS A 400 26.71 2.35 -4.58
C HIS A 400 26.88 3.88 -4.65
N PRO A 401 27.57 4.43 -5.68
CA PRO A 401 27.65 5.89 -5.87
C PRO A 401 26.29 6.57 -5.86
N SER A 402 26.24 7.80 -5.31
CA SER A 402 25.02 8.61 -5.26
C SER A 402 24.82 9.36 -6.58
N PRO A 403 23.62 9.33 -7.19
CA PRO A 403 23.31 10.15 -8.36
C PRO A 403 22.92 11.60 -8.00
N ILE A 404 22.70 11.90 -6.72
CA ILE A 404 22.03 13.14 -6.26
C ILE A 404 22.80 14.40 -6.66
N GLU A 405 24.13 14.36 -6.59
CA GLU A 405 24.99 15.51 -6.96
C GLU A 405 25.14 15.71 -8.48
N HIS A 406 24.72 14.72 -9.27
CA HIS A 406 24.92 14.69 -10.72
C HIS A 406 23.64 14.96 -11.52
N ALA A 407 22.46 14.69 -10.95
CA ALA A 407 21.20 14.76 -11.68
C ALA A 407 20.30 15.89 -11.19
N GLN A 408 19.57 16.53 -12.11
CA GLN A 408 18.53 17.50 -11.75
C GLN A 408 17.35 16.80 -11.06
N PHE A 409 17.08 15.55 -11.45
CA PHE A 409 15.99 14.72 -10.92
C PHE A 409 16.48 13.33 -10.58
N VAL A 410 16.12 12.84 -9.40
CA VAL A 410 16.32 11.45 -9.01
C VAL A 410 15.01 10.88 -8.49
N THR A 411 14.54 9.78 -9.08
CA THR A 411 13.38 9.04 -8.58
C THR A 411 13.81 7.71 -8.00
N THR A 412 12.98 7.18 -7.11
CA THR A 412 13.13 5.79 -6.66
C THR A 412 11.81 5.22 -6.19
N THR A 413 11.68 3.90 -6.28
CA THR A 413 10.74 3.14 -5.46
C THR A 413 11.23 3.01 -4.01
N THR A 414 10.32 2.77 -3.08
CA THR A 414 10.65 2.58 -1.66
C THR A 414 10.74 1.12 -1.20
N HIS A 415 10.30 0.15 -2.00
CA HIS A 415 10.11 -1.25 -1.59
C HIS A 415 11.22 -2.25 -1.94
N LYS A 416 12.15 -1.88 -2.83
CA LYS A 416 13.18 -2.80 -3.34
C LYS A 416 14.34 -2.95 -2.32
N SER A 417 15.56 -2.57 -2.70
CA SER A 417 16.71 -2.56 -1.80
C SER A 417 16.53 -1.64 -0.59
N LEU A 418 15.67 -0.60 -0.68
CA LEU A 418 15.33 0.28 0.44
C LEU A 418 14.41 -0.37 1.49
N ARG A 419 13.77 -1.49 1.16
CA ARG A 419 13.02 -2.36 2.10
C ARG A 419 11.80 -1.70 2.79
N GLY A 420 11.23 -0.66 2.20
CA GLY A 420 10.04 0.03 2.68
C GLY A 420 8.73 -0.46 2.05
N PRO A 421 7.65 0.34 2.18
CA PRO A 421 6.36 0.00 1.58
C PRO A 421 6.39 0.19 0.06
N ARG A 422 5.37 -0.34 -0.64
CA ARG A 422 5.16 -0.01 -2.06
C ARG A 422 4.84 1.49 -2.18
N GLY A 423 5.57 2.18 -3.07
CA GLY A 423 5.60 3.63 -3.12
C GLY A 423 6.74 4.14 -4.00
N GLY A 424 6.72 5.44 -4.30
CA GLY A 424 7.84 6.16 -4.91
C GLY A 424 8.08 7.52 -4.27
N ILE A 425 9.25 8.10 -4.55
CA ILE A 425 9.60 9.48 -4.20
C ILE A 425 10.29 10.16 -5.39
N VAL A 426 10.16 11.47 -5.47
CA VAL A 426 10.91 12.32 -6.41
C VAL A 426 11.84 13.21 -5.61
N MET A 427 13.13 13.21 -5.93
CA MET A 427 14.11 14.15 -5.41
C MET A 427 14.57 15.06 -6.55
N CYS A 428 14.77 16.34 -6.24
CA CYS A 428 15.24 17.30 -7.23
C CYS A 428 15.99 18.46 -6.58
N GLN A 429 16.66 19.24 -7.43
CA GLN A 429 17.21 20.54 -7.05
C GLN A 429 16.08 21.51 -6.67
N ALA A 430 16.34 22.43 -5.73
CA ALA A 430 15.35 23.32 -5.14
C ALA A 430 14.59 24.16 -6.19
N GLN A 431 15.27 24.56 -7.27
CA GLN A 431 14.67 25.34 -8.35
C GLN A 431 13.48 24.63 -9.05
N PHE A 432 13.43 23.29 -9.01
CA PHE A 432 12.36 22.50 -9.61
C PHE A 432 11.27 22.06 -8.62
N ALA A 433 11.44 22.34 -7.33
CA ALA A 433 10.55 21.84 -6.27
C ALA A 433 9.07 22.16 -6.53
N LYS A 434 8.77 23.43 -6.84
CA LYS A 434 7.39 23.88 -7.10
C LYS A 434 6.77 23.20 -8.32
N GLN A 435 7.54 22.96 -9.38
CA GLN A 435 7.05 22.30 -10.60
C GLN A 435 6.76 20.83 -10.32
N ILE A 436 7.68 20.11 -9.68
CA ILE A 436 7.47 18.71 -9.29
C ILE A 436 6.27 18.58 -8.36
N ASP A 437 6.18 19.40 -7.32
CA ASP A 437 5.07 19.34 -6.38
C ASP A 437 3.74 19.64 -7.07
N GLY A 438 3.68 20.68 -7.93
CA GLY A 438 2.49 21.00 -8.70
C GLY A 438 2.09 19.93 -9.71
N THR A 439 3.06 19.19 -10.27
CA THR A 439 2.79 18.07 -11.18
C THR A 439 2.36 16.82 -10.43
N VAL A 440 2.93 16.50 -9.27
CA VAL A 440 2.44 15.38 -8.44
C VAL A 440 1.01 15.64 -8.03
N PHE A 441 0.73 16.81 -7.45
CA PHE A 441 -0.61 17.26 -7.10
C PHE A 441 -0.76 18.76 -7.38
N PRO A 442 -1.80 19.19 -8.13
CA PRO A 442 -2.94 18.41 -8.62
C PRO A 442 -2.73 17.74 -9.99
N GLY A 443 -1.49 17.71 -10.52
CA GLY A 443 -1.26 17.27 -11.91
C GLY A 443 -1.60 15.81 -12.21
N VAL A 444 -0.98 14.85 -11.51
CA VAL A 444 -1.11 13.40 -11.82
C VAL A 444 -1.72 12.55 -10.70
N GLN A 445 -1.90 13.11 -9.50
CA GLN A 445 -2.54 12.43 -8.37
C GLN A 445 -3.58 13.34 -7.70
N GLY A 446 -4.49 12.71 -6.95
CA GLY A 446 -5.39 13.37 -5.98
C GLY A 446 -4.84 13.28 -4.55
N GLY A 447 -5.63 12.77 -3.61
CA GLY A 447 -5.25 12.62 -2.21
C GLY A 447 -4.02 11.70 -1.99
N PRO A 448 -3.03 12.12 -1.17
CA PRO A 448 -1.88 11.28 -0.84
C PRO A 448 -2.27 10.10 0.06
N LEU A 449 -1.61 8.96 -0.15
CA LEU A 449 -1.78 7.77 0.69
C LEU A 449 -1.01 7.92 2.02
N MET A 450 -1.63 8.57 3.01
CA MET A 450 -0.96 8.93 4.27
C MET A 450 -0.43 7.73 5.07
N HIS A 451 -1.11 6.59 5.02
CA HIS A 451 -0.64 5.32 5.59
C HIS A 451 0.64 4.81 4.91
N VAL A 452 0.75 4.93 3.59
CA VAL A 452 1.97 4.61 2.85
C VAL A 452 3.08 5.62 3.17
N ILE A 453 2.77 6.92 3.29
CA ILE A 453 3.76 7.94 3.67
C ILE A 453 4.29 7.69 5.09
N ALA A 454 3.44 7.28 6.03
CA ALA A 454 3.88 6.85 7.36
C ALA A 454 4.82 5.65 7.29
N ALA A 455 4.44 4.63 6.52
CA ALA A 455 5.26 3.45 6.30
C ALA A 455 6.61 3.80 5.63
N LYS A 456 6.64 4.78 4.71
CA LYS A 456 7.88 5.34 4.13
C LYS A 456 8.71 6.02 5.22
N ALA A 457 8.10 6.82 6.10
CA ALA A 457 8.80 7.47 7.21
C ALA A 457 9.47 6.45 8.14
N VAL A 458 8.81 5.33 8.46
CA VAL A 458 9.37 4.23 9.25
C VAL A 458 10.57 3.59 8.53
N CYS A 459 10.40 3.23 7.25
CA CYS A 459 11.49 2.72 6.42
C CYS A 459 12.70 3.66 6.38
N PHE A 460 12.48 4.96 6.22
CA PHE A 460 13.56 5.94 6.21
C PHE A 460 14.24 6.06 7.59
N HIS A 461 13.49 5.90 8.67
CA HIS A 461 14.08 5.84 10.00
C HIS A 461 14.99 4.63 10.17
N GLU A 462 14.59 3.46 9.68
CA GLU A 462 15.43 2.25 9.64
C GLU A 462 16.68 2.47 8.78
N ALA A 463 16.53 3.09 7.60
CA ALA A 463 17.64 3.37 6.70
C ALA A 463 18.67 4.35 7.29
N LEU A 464 18.26 5.20 8.23
CA LEU A 464 19.16 6.09 8.98
C LEU A 464 19.96 5.37 10.07
N GLN A 465 19.64 4.12 10.42
CA GLN A 465 20.35 3.38 11.45
C GLN A 465 21.67 2.79 10.91
N PRO A 466 22.74 2.72 11.72
CA PRO A 466 24.03 2.17 11.30
C PRO A 466 23.94 0.73 10.74
N GLN A 467 23.06 -0.09 11.31
CA GLN A 467 22.88 -1.49 10.91
C GLN A 467 22.34 -1.61 9.48
N PHE A 468 21.66 -0.60 8.95
CA PHE A 468 21.19 -0.60 7.57
C PHE A 468 22.36 -0.57 6.58
N ARG A 469 23.43 0.16 6.89
CA ARG A 469 24.66 0.16 6.07
C ARG A 469 25.32 -1.22 6.07
N ASP A 470 25.38 -1.90 7.21
CA ASP A 470 25.90 -3.27 7.28
C ASP A 470 25.05 -4.25 6.48
N TYR A 471 23.73 -4.14 6.57
CA TYR A 471 22.79 -4.91 5.74
C TYR A 471 23.07 -4.71 4.25
N GLN A 472 23.18 -3.46 3.79
CA GLN A 472 23.42 -3.18 2.36
C GLN A 472 24.78 -3.69 1.89
N ARG A 473 25.81 -3.64 2.76
CA ARG A 473 27.11 -4.25 2.47
C ARG A 473 26.97 -5.75 2.27
N GLN A 474 26.26 -6.42 3.19
CA GLN A 474 26.00 -7.86 3.08
C GLN A 474 25.24 -8.21 1.80
N VAL A 475 24.28 -7.39 1.36
CA VAL A 475 23.55 -7.60 0.10
C VAL A 475 24.52 -7.70 -1.09
N VAL A 476 25.48 -6.77 -1.21
CA VAL A 476 26.46 -6.76 -2.30
C VAL A 476 27.44 -7.94 -2.19
N VAL A 477 27.92 -8.25 -0.98
CA VAL A 477 28.84 -9.38 -0.76
C VAL A 477 28.15 -10.71 -1.09
N ASN A 478 26.90 -10.89 -0.66
CA ASN A 478 26.08 -12.05 -1.01
C ASN A 478 25.86 -12.15 -2.53
N ALA A 479 25.61 -11.03 -3.22
CA ALA A 479 25.42 -11.04 -4.66
C ALA A 479 26.68 -11.53 -5.39
N LYS A 480 27.86 -11.13 -4.92
CA LYS A 480 29.15 -11.60 -5.45
C LYS A 480 29.37 -13.09 -5.16
N ALA A 481 29.06 -13.56 -3.96
CA ALA A 481 29.17 -14.97 -3.59
C ALA A 481 28.25 -15.86 -4.44
N LEU A 482 26.99 -15.46 -4.63
CA LEU A 482 26.02 -16.19 -5.45
C LEU A 482 26.45 -16.23 -6.92
N ALA A 483 26.91 -15.10 -7.48
CA ALA A 483 27.44 -15.05 -8.84
C ALA A 483 28.66 -15.97 -9.02
N ALA A 484 29.57 -16.01 -8.05
CA ALA A 484 30.74 -16.89 -8.07
C ALA A 484 30.35 -18.38 -7.96
N GLY A 485 29.38 -18.72 -7.09
CA GLY A 485 28.85 -20.08 -6.96
C GLY A 485 28.20 -20.56 -8.27
N LEU A 486 27.39 -19.73 -8.90
CA LEU A 486 26.80 -20.05 -10.21
C LEU A 486 27.88 -20.19 -11.30
N ALA A 487 28.88 -19.31 -11.32
CA ALA A 487 29.98 -19.42 -12.27
C ALA A 487 30.79 -20.73 -12.12
N LYS A 488 30.98 -21.21 -10.88
CA LYS A 488 31.63 -22.51 -10.60
C LYS A 488 30.87 -23.69 -11.23
N HIS A 489 29.55 -23.58 -11.37
CA HIS A 489 28.70 -24.57 -12.05
C HIS A 489 28.63 -24.41 -13.58
N GLY A 490 29.43 -23.50 -14.15
CA GLY A 490 29.51 -23.27 -15.58
C GLY A 490 28.42 -22.35 -16.14
N TYR A 491 27.70 -21.62 -15.28
CA TYR A 491 26.80 -20.56 -15.75
C TYR A 491 27.60 -19.30 -16.09
N ARG A 492 27.30 -18.66 -17.23
CA ARG A 492 27.90 -17.38 -17.59
C ARG A 492 27.13 -16.25 -16.91
N ILE A 493 27.85 -15.36 -16.22
CA ILE A 493 27.27 -14.15 -15.63
C ILE A 493 27.49 -12.98 -16.59
N VAL A 494 26.40 -12.32 -17.00
CA VAL A 494 26.45 -11.16 -17.90
C VAL A 494 27.37 -10.09 -17.32
N SER A 495 28.18 -9.47 -18.18
CA SER A 495 29.24 -8.50 -17.87
C SER A 495 30.38 -9.04 -16.99
N GLY A 496 30.42 -10.35 -16.72
CA GLY A 496 31.47 -11.04 -15.96
C GLY A 496 31.31 -11.04 -14.43
N GLY A 497 30.15 -10.65 -13.88
CA GLY A 497 29.93 -10.57 -12.44
C GLY A 497 28.93 -9.48 -12.03
N THR A 498 29.03 -9.01 -10.78
CA THR A 498 28.16 -7.96 -10.24
C THR A 498 28.89 -7.04 -9.26
N ASP A 499 28.49 -5.76 -9.27
CA ASP A 499 28.91 -4.73 -8.32
C ASP A 499 27.74 -4.22 -7.45
N ASN A 500 26.54 -4.78 -7.62
CA ASN A 500 25.35 -4.38 -6.89
C ASN A 500 24.60 -5.61 -6.34
N HIS A 501 23.28 -5.53 -6.17
CA HIS A 501 22.46 -6.55 -5.52
C HIS A 501 21.90 -7.63 -6.45
N LEU A 502 22.19 -7.56 -7.75
CA LEU A 502 21.64 -8.48 -8.74
C LEU A 502 22.66 -8.98 -9.75
N MET A 503 22.33 -10.07 -10.43
CA MET A 503 23.06 -10.62 -11.55
C MET A 503 22.09 -11.12 -12.63
N LEU A 504 22.58 -11.19 -13.86
CA LEU A 504 21.90 -11.85 -14.97
C LEU A 504 22.68 -13.11 -15.33
N VAL A 505 21.98 -14.25 -15.30
CA VAL A 505 22.55 -15.56 -15.57
C VAL A 505 22.15 -15.96 -16.99
N ASP A 506 23.15 -16.22 -17.83
CA ASP A 506 22.94 -16.73 -19.19
C ASP A 506 22.83 -18.26 -19.14
N LEU A 507 21.66 -18.76 -19.52
CA LEU A 507 21.30 -20.18 -19.47
C LEU A 507 21.52 -20.88 -20.81
N ARG A 508 21.73 -20.12 -21.90
CA ARG A 508 21.92 -20.66 -23.26
C ARG A 508 23.06 -21.68 -23.36
N PRO A 509 24.23 -21.52 -22.68
CA PRO A 509 25.28 -22.53 -22.71
C PRO A 509 24.87 -23.92 -22.18
N LYS A 510 23.78 -23.99 -21.41
CA LYS A 510 23.21 -25.24 -20.90
C LYS A 510 21.94 -25.68 -21.64
N ASP A 511 21.60 -25.02 -22.74
CA ASP A 511 20.40 -25.29 -23.54
C ASP A 511 19.09 -25.23 -22.73
N ILE A 512 19.01 -24.27 -21.81
CA ILE A 512 17.83 -24.00 -20.99
C ILE A 512 17.37 -22.57 -21.28
N ASN A 513 16.07 -22.36 -21.52
CA ASN A 513 15.52 -21.00 -21.55
C ASN A 513 15.00 -20.57 -20.17
N GLY A 514 14.92 -19.27 -19.95
CA GLY A 514 14.50 -18.67 -18.69
C GLY A 514 13.08 -19.04 -18.26
N LYS A 515 12.17 -19.36 -19.19
CA LYS A 515 10.82 -19.85 -18.82
C LYS A 515 10.92 -21.22 -18.17
N GLN A 516 11.65 -22.16 -18.78
CA GLN A 516 11.88 -23.49 -18.21
C GLN A 516 12.59 -23.40 -16.87
N ALA A 517 13.66 -22.61 -16.78
CA ALA A 517 14.40 -22.45 -15.53
C ALA A 517 13.51 -21.90 -14.41
N GLN A 518 12.72 -20.86 -14.68
CA GLN A 518 11.80 -20.31 -13.70
C GLN A 518 10.78 -21.37 -13.23
N GLU A 519 10.14 -22.08 -14.15
CA GLU A 519 9.11 -23.09 -13.81
C GLU A 519 9.69 -24.25 -12.97
N LEU A 520 10.89 -24.73 -13.30
CA LEU A 520 11.57 -25.79 -12.54
C LEU A 520 12.00 -25.31 -11.14
N LEU A 521 12.54 -24.09 -11.04
CA LEU A 521 12.98 -23.51 -9.78
C LEU A 521 11.78 -23.21 -8.85
N ASP A 522 10.67 -22.73 -9.40
CA ASP A 522 9.43 -22.49 -8.64
C ASP A 522 8.89 -23.78 -8.00
N LEU A 523 8.94 -24.92 -8.71
CA LEU A 523 8.56 -26.23 -8.16
C LEU A 523 9.46 -26.62 -6.97
N ALA A 524 10.75 -26.36 -7.07
CA ALA A 524 11.73 -26.60 -6.01
C ALA A 524 11.66 -25.57 -4.86
N GLY A 525 10.82 -24.53 -4.94
CA GLY A 525 10.72 -23.49 -3.92
C GLY A 525 11.78 -22.40 -4.01
N ILE A 526 12.39 -22.21 -5.19
CA ILE A 526 13.37 -21.15 -5.48
C ILE A 526 12.73 -20.16 -6.45
N THR A 527 12.36 -18.98 -5.97
CA THR A 527 11.58 -18.03 -6.76
C THR A 527 12.50 -17.02 -7.44
N VAL A 528 12.57 -17.09 -8.78
CA VAL A 528 13.37 -16.20 -9.65
C VAL A 528 12.48 -15.53 -10.70
N ASN A 529 13.05 -14.62 -11.51
CA ASN A 529 12.35 -14.12 -12.70
C ASN A 529 13.11 -14.47 -13.98
N LYS A 530 12.39 -15.01 -14.98
CA LYS A 530 12.91 -15.08 -16.36
C LYS A 530 13.23 -13.66 -16.86
N ASN A 531 14.33 -13.51 -17.57
CA ASN A 531 14.80 -12.21 -18.02
C ASN A 531 15.58 -12.33 -19.33
N GLY A 532 15.33 -11.42 -20.28
CA GLY A 532 16.22 -11.28 -21.43
C GLY A 532 17.62 -10.83 -20.96
N ILE A 533 18.65 -11.19 -21.72
CA ILE A 533 20.01 -10.68 -21.51
C ILE A 533 20.40 -9.77 -22.69
N PRO A 534 21.41 -8.89 -22.55
CA PRO A 534 21.89 -8.12 -23.69
C PRO A 534 22.22 -9.03 -24.88
N PHE A 535 21.79 -8.63 -26.08
CA PHE A 535 21.97 -9.42 -27.32
C PHE A 535 21.41 -10.84 -27.24
N ASP A 536 20.26 -10.99 -26.56
CA ASP A 536 19.55 -12.26 -26.49
C ASP A 536 19.15 -12.74 -27.89
N THR A 537 19.45 -13.99 -28.18
CA THR A 537 19.06 -14.66 -29.43
C THR A 537 17.74 -15.41 -29.26
N TYR A 538 17.26 -15.56 -28.02
CA TYR A 538 16.04 -16.27 -27.71
C TYR A 538 14.82 -15.34 -27.76
N PRO A 539 13.61 -15.89 -28.03
CA PRO A 539 12.38 -15.08 -28.06
C PRO A 539 12.04 -14.46 -26.70
N ILE A 540 11.41 -13.28 -26.72
CA ILE A 540 11.05 -12.50 -25.50
C ILE A 540 10.24 -13.31 -24.47
N PHE A 541 9.35 -14.21 -24.92
CA PHE A 541 8.53 -15.05 -24.02
C PHE A 541 9.25 -16.29 -23.47
N LYS A 542 10.42 -16.62 -24.03
CA LYS A 542 11.29 -17.73 -23.62
C LYS A 542 12.74 -17.25 -23.64
N PRO A 543 13.10 -16.23 -22.83
CA PRO A 543 14.38 -15.54 -22.95
C PRO A 543 15.55 -16.47 -22.60
N GLY A 544 16.78 -16.09 -22.95
CA GLY A 544 17.98 -16.88 -22.72
C GLY A 544 18.50 -16.85 -21.29
N GLY A 545 17.89 -16.09 -20.38
CA GLY A 545 18.41 -15.92 -19.02
C GLY A 545 17.36 -15.80 -17.92
N ILE A 546 17.89 -15.71 -16.70
CA ILE A 546 17.16 -15.37 -15.47
C ILE A 546 17.87 -14.24 -14.75
N ARG A 547 17.10 -13.44 -14.02
CA ARG A 547 17.62 -12.38 -13.15
C ARG A 547 17.44 -12.81 -11.71
N ILE A 548 18.52 -12.69 -10.95
CA ILE A 548 18.62 -13.12 -9.56
C ILE A 548 19.13 -11.95 -8.73
N GLY A 549 18.60 -11.75 -7.53
CA GLY A 549 19.11 -10.77 -6.58
C GLY A 549 19.02 -11.24 -5.14
N THR A 550 19.85 -10.64 -4.30
CA THR A 550 20.08 -11.04 -2.91
C THR A 550 19.38 -10.21 -1.81
N PRO A 551 18.62 -9.11 -2.04
CA PRO A 551 18.04 -8.34 -0.93
C PRO A 551 17.16 -9.15 0.03
N ALA A 552 16.25 -9.98 -0.49
CA ALA A 552 15.27 -10.72 0.31
C ALA A 552 15.91 -11.80 1.19
N VAL A 553 16.78 -12.64 0.62
CA VAL A 553 17.55 -13.66 1.37
C VAL A 553 18.48 -13.03 2.40
N THR A 554 19.12 -11.90 2.06
CA THR A 554 19.98 -11.18 3.00
C THR A 554 19.18 -10.59 4.17
N THR A 555 17.96 -10.11 3.91
CA THR A 555 17.05 -9.62 4.96
C THR A 555 16.69 -10.71 5.97
N ARG A 556 16.62 -11.99 5.55
CA ARG A 556 16.40 -13.14 6.44
C ARG A 556 17.65 -13.55 7.23
N GLY A 557 18.81 -12.94 6.96
CA GLY A 557 20.07 -13.20 7.65
C GLY A 557 21.02 -14.16 6.93
N MET A 558 20.68 -14.62 5.73
CA MET A 558 21.59 -15.46 4.93
C MET A 558 22.85 -14.69 4.53
N ARG A 559 23.98 -15.40 4.50
CA ARG A 559 25.32 -14.87 4.19
C ARG A 559 25.96 -15.63 3.04
N GLU A 560 27.25 -15.39 2.82
CA GLU A 560 28.02 -15.91 1.69
C GLU A 560 27.97 -17.44 1.58
N GLU A 561 28.03 -18.15 2.71
CA GLU A 561 27.95 -19.62 2.73
C GLU A 561 26.62 -20.10 2.17
N GLU A 562 25.50 -19.53 2.63
CA GLU A 562 24.18 -19.86 2.09
C GLU A 562 24.04 -19.48 0.61
N MET A 563 24.73 -18.43 0.14
CA MET A 563 24.70 -18.08 -1.29
C MET A 563 25.37 -19.17 -2.15
N LEU A 564 26.38 -19.86 -1.63
CA LEU A 564 27.00 -21.00 -2.30
C LEU A 564 26.04 -22.20 -2.29
N ASP A 565 25.40 -22.49 -1.16
CA ASP A 565 24.37 -23.54 -1.06
C ASP A 565 23.22 -23.27 -2.05
N ILE A 566 22.75 -22.03 -2.16
CA ILE A 566 21.71 -21.64 -3.12
C ILE A 566 22.16 -21.86 -4.56
N ALA A 567 23.43 -21.55 -4.89
CA ALA A 567 23.98 -21.82 -6.21
C ALA A 567 24.01 -23.33 -6.54
N ASP A 568 24.37 -24.16 -5.56
CA ASP A 568 24.35 -25.62 -5.68
C ASP A 568 22.91 -26.12 -5.92
N LEU A 569 21.93 -25.64 -5.13
CA LEU A 569 20.53 -26.01 -5.30
C LEU A 569 19.97 -25.59 -6.67
N ILE A 570 20.26 -24.37 -7.15
CA ILE A 570 19.86 -23.91 -8.49
C ILE A 570 20.44 -24.85 -9.56
N ASN A 571 21.73 -25.18 -9.45
CA ASN A 571 22.37 -26.07 -10.40
C ASN A 571 21.77 -27.47 -10.40
N ASP A 572 21.49 -28.02 -9.22
CA ASP A 572 20.88 -29.35 -9.06
C ASP A 572 19.51 -29.42 -9.74
N VAL A 573 18.65 -28.42 -9.54
CA VAL A 573 17.32 -28.35 -10.18
C VAL A 573 17.45 -28.36 -11.70
N LEU A 574 18.31 -27.50 -12.24
CA LEU A 574 18.43 -27.30 -13.68
C LEU A 574 19.12 -28.47 -14.40
N ASN A 575 20.08 -29.13 -13.76
CA ASN A 575 20.76 -30.30 -14.33
C ASN A 575 19.90 -31.56 -14.25
N ARG A 576 19.05 -31.71 -13.21
CA ARG A 576 18.13 -32.85 -13.03
C ARG A 576 16.72 -32.58 -13.56
N ARG A 577 16.58 -31.67 -14.53
CA ARG A 577 15.28 -31.25 -15.09
C ARG A 577 14.40 -32.38 -15.68
N ASP A 578 15.02 -33.49 -16.09
CA ASP A 578 14.32 -34.65 -16.65
C ASP A 578 13.95 -35.70 -15.58
N ASP A 579 14.34 -35.48 -14.33
CA ASP A 579 14.00 -36.33 -13.18
C ASP A 579 12.75 -35.77 -12.47
N PRO A 580 11.58 -36.44 -12.55
CA PRO A 580 10.35 -35.94 -11.96
C PRO A 580 10.38 -35.88 -10.43
N ALA A 581 11.30 -36.57 -9.76
CA ALA A 581 11.44 -36.55 -8.30
C ALA A 581 12.41 -35.47 -7.80
N ALA A 582 13.25 -34.91 -8.68
CA ALA A 582 14.31 -33.99 -8.28
C ALA A 582 13.77 -32.71 -7.64
N ALA A 583 12.70 -32.13 -8.20
CA ALA A 583 12.12 -30.90 -7.68
C ALA A 583 11.62 -31.05 -6.23
N ASP A 584 10.96 -32.17 -5.89
CA ASP A 584 10.46 -32.44 -4.55
C ASP A 584 11.57 -32.72 -3.55
N GLU A 585 12.61 -33.48 -3.94
CA GLU A 585 13.80 -33.71 -3.11
C GLU A 585 14.49 -32.39 -2.78
N ILE A 586 14.69 -31.55 -3.78
CA ILE A 586 15.36 -30.24 -3.62
C ILE A 586 14.49 -29.30 -2.82
N ARG A 587 13.16 -29.33 -2.98
CA ARG A 587 12.22 -28.58 -2.14
C ARG A 587 12.38 -28.92 -0.65
N GLY A 588 12.68 -30.17 -0.33
CA GLY A 588 13.04 -30.59 1.03
C GLY A 588 14.28 -29.85 1.57
N LYS A 589 15.35 -29.81 0.78
CA LYS A 589 16.61 -29.10 1.13
C LYS A 589 16.39 -27.58 1.23
N VAL A 590 15.58 -27.02 0.33
CA VAL A 590 15.19 -25.60 0.37
C VAL A 590 14.48 -25.28 1.69
N ARG A 591 13.52 -26.12 2.11
CA ARG A 591 12.82 -25.95 3.39
C ARG A 591 13.75 -26.09 4.60
N GLU A 592 14.69 -27.02 4.55
CA GLU A 592 15.70 -27.18 5.60
C GLU A 592 16.54 -25.91 5.72
N LEU A 593 17.06 -25.39 4.60
CA LEU A 593 17.80 -24.14 4.56
C LEU A 593 16.96 -22.97 5.10
N THR A 594 15.74 -22.77 4.59
CA THR A 594 14.88 -21.63 4.97
C THR A 594 14.39 -21.70 6.41
N SER A 595 14.27 -22.89 7.00
CA SER A 595 13.89 -23.06 8.41
C SER A 595 14.90 -22.47 9.40
N ARG A 596 16.17 -22.35 9.00
CA ARG A 596 17.24 -21.71 9.80
C ARG A 596 17.15 -20.19 9.80
N PHE A 597 16.39 -19.60 8.87
CA PHE A 597 16.34 -18.16 8.60
C PHE A 597 14.88 -17.66 8.57
N PRO A 598 14.23 -17.39 9.71
CA PRO A 598 12.83 -16.94 9.73
C PRO A 598 12.63 -15.61 8.99
N LEU A 599 11.38 -15.34 8.59
CA LEU A 599 11.02 -14.01 8.07
C LEU A 599 11.22 -12.94 9.15
N PRO A 600 11.56 -11.68 8.78
CA PRO A 600 11.66 -10.57 9.72
C PRO A 600 10.37 -10.39 10.51
N SER A 601 10.50 -10.30 11.83
CA SER A 601 9.40 -10.13 12.78
C SER A 601 8.99 -8.69 13.01
#